data_AF-A0A925B1M8-F1
#
_entry.id   AF-A0A925B1M8-F1
#
_cell.length_a   1.000
_cell.length_b   1.000
_cell.length_c   1.000
_cell.angle_alpha   90.00
_cell.angle_beta   90.00
_cell.angle_gamma   90.00
#
_symmetry.space_group_name_H-M   'P 1'
#
loop_
_entity.id
_entity.type
_entity.pdbx_description
1 polymer ?
#
loop_
_entity_poly.entity_id
_entity_poly.type
_entity_poly.pdbx_seq_one_letter_code
_entity_poly.pdbx_strand_id
1 'polypeptide(L)'
;MDASPETREIWDSLCNAVEKRMSRQAFETWFRPVRLESCDHLERVVHLHAPSKINKDWLTGKNYAQVMLQCLEEIELLNYKIAWTYEEKNEEQNYHEAQNEVDDDDDDDELDFQMNEQTANAQNVTPNLFSMLDKVENSSPKKTAPIFVDIEPLELTLNQKYTFNTFVVGSCNQFAHAAAIGVAEAPGKTYNPLYIYGGVGLGKTHLMHAAGHAIKERNRHLRVFYT
;
A
#
# COMPACT_ATOMS: atom_id res chain seq x y z
N MET A 1 16.33 -29.57 4.32
CA MET A 1 15.55 -30.53 5.12
C MET A 1 14.42 -31.00 4.22
N ASP A 2 14.54 -32.22 3.69
CA ASP A 2 13.56 -32.74 2.74
C ASP A 2 12.24 -33.03 3.46
N ALA A 3 11.15 -32.52 2.90
CA ALA A 3 9.80 -32.74 3.41
C ALA A 3 9.51 -34.24 3.53
N SER A 4 9.04 -34.67 4.72
CA SER A 4 8.58 -36.03 4.98
C SER A 4 7.55 -36.47 3.90
N PRO A 5 7.53 -37.73 3.47
CA PRO A 5 6.53 -38.23 2.53
C PRO A 5 5.08 -37.93 2.96
N GLU A 6 4.82 -37.90 4.27
CA GLU A 6 3.52 -37.51 4.85
C GLU A 6 3.14 -36.06 4.52
N THR A 7 4.11 -35.14 4.54
CA THR A 7 3.90 -33.73 4.21
C THR A 7 3.48 -33.55 2.75
N ARG A 8 4.01 -34.38 1.84
CA ARG A 8 3.62 -34.33 0.42
C ARG A 8 2.19 -34.81 0.21
N GLU A 9 1.78 -35.88 0.87
CA GLU A 9 0.41 -36.40 0.77
C GLU A 9 -0.63 -35.41 1.32
N ILE A 10 -0.32 -34.77 2.45
CA ILE A 10 -1.15 -33.70 3.01
C ILE A 10 -1.22 -32.50 2.06
N TRP A 11 -0.09 -32.11 1.45
CA TRP A 11 -0.03 -31.00 0.51
C TRP A 11 -0.84 -31.26 -0.76
N ASP A 12 -0.73 -32.45 -1.35
CA ASP A 12 -1.48 -32.83 -2.54
C ASP A 12 -3.00 -32.87 -2.24
N SER A 13 -3.36 -33.38 -1.07
CA SER A 13 -4.75 -33.37 -0.60
C SER A 13 -5.28 -31.96 -0.40
N LEU A 14 -4.46 -31.07 0.18
CA LEU A 14 -4.78 -29.65 0.35
C LEU A 14 -4.93 -28.93 -0.98
N CYS A 15 -4.01 -29.15 -1.92
CA CYS A 15 -4.10 -28.58 -3.27
C CYS A 15 -5.39 -28.99 -3.97
N ASN A 16 -5.75 -30.28 -3.92
CA ASN A 16 -6.97 -30.79 -4.53
C ASN A 16 -8.25 -30.21 -3.87
N ALA A 17 -8.29 -30.13 -2.54
CA ALA A 17 -9.43 -29.55 -1.82
C ALA A 17 -9.59 -28.05 -2.13
N VAL A 18 -8.47 -27.34 -2.22
CA VAL A 18 -8.43 -25.92 -2.55
C VAL A 18 -8.86 -25.69 -4.00
N GLU A 19 -8.32 -26.42 -4.97
CA GLU A 19 -8.64 -26.29 -6.40
C GLU A 19 -10.13 -26.52 -6.70
N LYS A 20 -10.82 -27.40 -5.94
CA LYS A 20 -12.27 -27.60 -6.07
C LYS A 20 -13.10 -26.38 -5.62
N ARG A 21 -12.57 -25.54 -4.74
CA ARG A 21 -13.31 -24.47 -4.05
C ARG A 21 -12.91 -23.06 -4.49
N MET A 22 -11.79 -22.91 -5.18
CA MET A 22 -11.38 -21.64 -5.78
C MET A 22 -11.32 -21.71 -7.31
N SER A 23 -11.47 -20.57 -7.98
CA SER A 23 -11.31 -20.51 -9.42
C SER A 23 -9.86 -20.80 -9.82
N ARG A 24 -9.64 -21.40 -11.00
CA ARG A 24 -8.30 -21.71 -11.51
C ARG A 24 -7.37 -20.49 -11.54
N GLN A 25 -7.88 -19.31 -11.86
CA GLN A 25 -7.12 -18.06 -11.84
C GLN A 25 -6.70 -17.66 -10.41
N ALA A 26 -7.59 -17.82 -9.43
CA ALA A 26 -7.26 -17.54 -8.02
C ALA A 26 -6.22 -18.55 -7.50
N PHE A 27 -6.35 -19.81 -7.87
CA PHE A 27 -5.39 -20.87 -7.54
C PHE A 27 -4.01 -20.58 -8.09
N GLU A 28 -3.89 -20.34 -9.40
CA GLU A 28 -2.60 -20.09 -10.05
C GLU A 28 -1.90 -18.83 -9.55
N THR A 29 -2.66 -17.79 -9.21
CA THR A 29 -2.09 -16.50 -8.78
C THR A 29 -1.70 -16.50 -7.30
N TRP A 30 -2.58 -17.01 -6.43
CA TRP A 30 -2.46 -16.78 -4.99
C TRP A 30 -2.02 -18.02 -4.21
N PHE A 31 -2.47 -19.20 -4.61
CA PHE A 31 -2.23 -20.45 -3.87
C PHE A 31 -1.05 -21.26 -4.43
N ARG A 32 -0.90 -21.32 -5.76
CA ARG A 32 0.20 -22.03 -6.42
C ARG A 32 1.61 -21.63 -5.97
N PRO A 33 1.91 -20.36 -5.65
CA PRO A 33 3.23 -20.01 -5.14
C PRO A 33 3.41 -20.30 -3.63
N VAL A 34 2.33 -20.66 -2.91
CA VAL A 34 2.41 -21.10 -1.51
C VAL A 34 2.91 -22.53 -1.46
N ARG A 35 3.63 -22.90 -0.40
CA ARG A 35 4.12 -24.25 -0.16
C ARG A 35 3.90 -24.66 1.28
N LEU A 36 3.69 -25.96 1.51
CA LEU A 36 3.70 -26.53 2.85
C LEU A 36 5.15 -26.76 3.29
N GLU A 37 5.54 -26.11 4.38
CA GLU A 37 6.91 -26.19 4.93
C GLU A 37 7.01 -27.36 5.91
N SER A 38 6.07 -27.45 6.84
CA SER A 38 5.97 -28.55 7.80
C SER A 38 4.56 -28.65 8.38
N CYS A 39 4.23 -29.81 8.94
CA CYS A 39 3.01 -30.03 9.70
C CYS A 39 3.40 -30.54 11.09
N ASP A 40 3.07 -29.78 12.13
CA ASP A 40 3.26 -30.20 13.51
C ASP A 40 1.96 -30.80 14.05
N HIS A 41 1.98 -32.11 14.27
CA HIS A 41 0.84 -32.87 14.80
C HIS A 41 0.65 -32.72 16.32
N LEU A 42 1.71 -32.37 17.06
CA LEU A 42 1.67 -32.18 18.51
C LEU A 42 1.02 -30.83 18.84
N GLU A 43 1.49 -29.76 18.20
CA GLU A 43 0.96 -28.41 18.37
C GLU A 43 -0.32 -28.16 17.55
N ARG A 44 -0.65 -29.08 16.64
CA ARG A 44 -1.74 -28.96 15.67
C ARG A 44 -1.60 -27.67 14.85
N VAL A 45 -0.44 -27.48 14.23
CA VAL A 45 -0.15 -26.31 13.40
C VAL A 45 0.39 -26.73 12.04
N VAL A 46 -0.22 -26.18 10.98
CA VAL A 46 0.23 -26.33 9.60
C VAL A 46 1.04 -25.09 9.23
N HIS A 47 2.31 -25.27 8.90
CA HIS A 47 3.20 -24.17 8.50
C HIS A 47 3.19 -24.01 6.98
N LEU A 48 2.55 -22.93 6.51
CA LEU A 48 2.53 -22.55 5.11
C LEU A 48 3.52 -21.43 4.85
N HIS A 49 4.32 -21.60 3.80
CA HIS A 49 5.24 -20.61 3.30
C HIS A 49 4.61 -19.86 2.13
N ALA A 50 4.48 -18.54 2.25
CA ALA A 50 4.03 -17.65 1.19
C ALA A 50 5.19 -16.80 0.66
N PRO A 51 5.24 -16.53 -0.66
CA PRO A 51 6.33 -15.75 -1.27
C PRO A 51 6.32 -14.26 -0.86
N SER A 52 5.18 -13.76 -0.37
CA SER A 52 5.03 -12.37 0.05
C SER A 52 3.92 -12.24 1.08
N LYS A 53 3.97 -11.15 1.86
CA LYS A 53 2.90 -10.77 2.79
C LYS A 53 1.55 -10.59 2.07
N ILE A 54 1.55 -10.14 0.82
CA ILE A 54 0.32 -9.94 0.03
C ILE A 54 -0.40 -11.28 -0.20
N ASN A 55 0.35 -12.36 -0.50
CA ASN A 55 -0.22 -13.70 -0.68
C ASN A 55 -0.87 -14.20 0.61
N LYS A 56 -0.19 -14.03 1.75
CA LYS A 56 -0.74 -14.35 3.07
C LYS A 56 -2.02 -13.57 3.32
N ASP A 57 -1.97 -12.24 3.22
CA ASP A 57 -3.10 -11.36 3.53
C ASP A 57 -4.32 -11.62 2.63
N TRP A 58 -4.10 -12.00 1.37
CA TRP A 58 -5.19 -12.38 0.46
C TRP A 58 -5.88 -13.70 0.86
N LEU A 59 -5.09 -14.70 1.27
CA LEU A 59 -5.60 -16.03 1.67
C LEU A 59 -6.19 -16.03 3.08
N THR A 60 -5.66 -15.24 4.00
CA THR A 60 -6.17 -15.09 5.38
C THR A 60 -7.17 -13.94 5.54
N GLY A 61 -7.31 -13.09 4.52
CA GLY A 61 -8.25 -11.98 4.52
C GLY A 61 -9.70 -12.42 4.33
N LYS A 62 -10.59 -11.44 4.10
CA LYS A 62 -12.04 -11.65 3.99
C LYS A 62 -12.47 -12.50 2.79
N ASN A 63 -11.57 -12.77 1.84
CA ASN A 63 -11.91 -13.40 0.57
C ASN A 63 -11.86 -14.94 0.63
N TYR A 64 -10.85 -15.51 1.31
CA TYR A 64 -10.61 -16.98 1.28
C TYR A 64 -10.30 -17.62 2.63
N ALA A 65 -10.30 -16.86 3.75
CA ALA A 65 -10.05 -17.43 5.07
C ALA A 65 -11.01 -18.57 5.42
N GLN A 66 -12.31 -18.40 5.11
CA GLN A 66 -13.32 -19.43 5.36
C GLN A 66 -13.12 -20.66 4.46
N VAL A 67 -12.70 -20.46 3.21
CA VAL A 67 -12.41 -21.55 2.27
C VAL A 67 -11.23 -22.37 2.77
N MET A 68 -10.18 -21.73 3.28
CA MET A 68 -9.04 -22.41 3.87
C MET A 68 -9.43 -23.28 5.07
N LEU A 69 -10.30 -22.77 5.95
CA LEU A 69 -10.80 -23.54 7.09
C LEU A 69 -11.64 -24.76 6.63
N GLN A 70 -12.47 -24.60 5.60
CA GLN A 70 -13.24 -25.71 5.01
C GLN A 70 -12.35 -26.75 4.33
N CYS A 71 -11.26 -26.33 3.69
CA CYS A 71 -10.29 -27.25 3.10
C CYS A 71 -9.57 -28.06 4.20
N LEU A 72 -9.21 -27.43 5.31
CA LEU A 72 -8.64 -28.14 6.46
C LEU A 72 -9.63 -29.12 7.08
N GLU A 73 -10.91 -28.77 7.12
CA GLU A 73 -11.98 -29.66 7.58
C GLU A 73 -12.08 -30.93 6.73
N GLU A 74 -12.02 -30.78 5.40
CA GLU A 74 -12.11 -31.89 4.44
C GLU A 74 -10.92 -32.87 4.56
N ILE A 75 -9.78 -32.41 5.07
CA ILE A 75 -8.56 -33.22 5.24
C ILE A 75 -8.44 -33.74 6.69
N GLU A 76 -9.52 -33.66 7.48
CA GLU A 76 -9.58 -34.07 8.89
C GLU A 76 -8.64 -33.28 9.82
N LEU A 77 -8.17 -32.11 9.38
CA LEU A 77 -7.32 -31.19 10.13
C LEU A 77 -8.13 -30.07 10.81
N LEU A 78 -9.38 -30.35 11.20
CA LEU A 78 -10.34 -29.44 11.84
C LEU A 78 -9.78 -28.64 13.03
N ASN A 79 -8.85 -29.24 13.78
CA ASN A 79 -8.26 -28.65 14.98
C ASN A 79 -6.89 -28.01 14.73
N TYR A 80 -6.45 -27.92 13.49
CA TYR A 80 -5.15 -27.37 13.14
C TYR A 80 -5.24 -25.87 12.86
N LYS A 81 -4.28 -25.11 13.38
CA LYS A 81 -4.10 -23.69 13.05
C LYS A 81 -3.14 -23.55 11.88
N ILE A 82 -3.34 -22.53 11.04
CA ILE A 82 -2.40 -22.21 9.96
C ILE A 82 -1.41 -21.16 10.45
N ALA A 83 -0.14 -21.52 10.51
CA ALA A 83 0.96 -20.57 10.69
C ALA A 83 1.54 -20.20 9.33
N TRP A 84 1.86 -18.92 9.14
CA TRP A 84 2.38 -18.41 7.87
C TRP A 84 3.80 -17.92 8.05
N THR A 85 4.72 -18.47 7.28
CA THR A 85 6.07 -17.93 7.05
C THR A 85 6.07 -17.18 5.73
N TYR A 86 6.80 -16.07 5.65
CA TYR A 86 7.01 -15.33 4.42
C TYR A 86 8.41 -14.77 4.39
N GLU A 87 9.04 -14.74 3.22
CA GLU A 87 10.30 -14.05 3.03
C GLU A 87 10.02 -12.54 2.98
N GLU A 88 10.43 -11.81 4.01
CA GLU A 88 10.66 -10.37 3.85
C GLU A 88 11.89 -10.25 2.95
N LYS A 89 11.67 -9.94 1.67
CA LYS A 89 12.73 -9.29 0.91
C LYS A 89 13.03 -7.99 1.64
N ASN A 90 14.11 -7.98 2.41
CA ASN A 90 14.73 -6.77 2.91
C ASN A 90 15.14 -5.92 1.71
N GLU A 91 14.23 -5.07 1.23
CA GLU A 91 14.55 -3.97 0.32
C GLU A 91 15.19 -2.79 1.08
N GLU A 92 15.69 -3.00 2.30
CA GLU A 92 16.38 -1.98 3.11
C GLU A 92 17.92 -1.97 2.94
N GLN A 93 18.51 -2.80 2.06
CA GLN A 93 19.97 -2.82 1.87
C GLN A 93 20.48 -2.28 0.52
N ASN A 94 19.62 -1.75 -0.36
CA ASN A 94 20.05 -1.28 -1.69
C ASN A 94 19.94 0.23 -1.92
N TYR A 95 19.84 1.03 -0.84
CA TYR A 95 19.97 2.51 -0.90
C TYR A 95 21.21 3.06 -0.17
N HIS A 96 22.03 2.23 0.48
CA HIS A 96 23.18 2.69 1.27
C HIS A 96 24.57 2.32 0.72
N GLU A 97 24.69 1.74 -0.49
CA GLU A 97 26.01 1.42 -1.08
C GLU A 97 26.40 2.25 -2.32
N ALA A 98 25.60 3.25 -2.71
CA ALA A 98 25.91 4.12 -3.85
C ALA A 98 26.39 5.54 -3.47
N GLN A 99 26.86 5.75 -2.22
CA GLN A 99 27.44 7.04 -1.78
C GLN A 99 28.85 6.94 -1.19
N ASN A 100 29.51 5.78 -1.21
CA ASN A 100 30.92 5.68 -0.81
C ASN A 100 31.80 5.55 -2.05
N GLU A 101 32.03 6.67 -2.73
CA GLU A 101 33.25 7.01 -3.50
C GLU A 101 33.07 8.38 -4.16
N VAL A 102 33.03 9.45 -3.34
CA VAL A 102 33.60 10.75 -3.72
C VAL A 102 34.19 11.34 -2.44
N ASP A 103 35.52 11.36 -2.37
CA ASP A 103 36.28 12.20 -1.46
C ASP A 103 35.85 13.66 -1.64
N ASP A 104 35.50 14.34 -0.55
CA ASP A 104 35.91 15.74 -0.33
C ASP A 104 35.61 16.14 1.12
N ASP A 105 36.55 16.89 1.67
CA ASP A 105 36.80 17.21 3.06
C ASP A 105 35.72 18.05 3.77
N ASP A 106 35.70 17.91 5.10
CA ASP A 106 35.42 18.91 6.14
C ASP A 106 34.09 19.70 6.13
N ASP A 107 33.24 19.39 7.12
CA ASP A 107 32.76 20.31 8.18
C ASP A 107 31.31 19.98 8.63
N ASP A 108 31.22 19.54 9.89
CA ASP A 108 30.25 19.91 10.92
C ASP A 108 28.73 19.91 10.58
N ASP A 109 27.99 18.92 11.11
CA ASP A 109 27.44 19.02 12.48
C ASP A 109 26.34 17.98 12.75
N GLU A 110 26.55 17.29 13.85
CA GLU A 110 25.72 16.30 14.53
C GLU A 110 24.51 16.97 15.20
N LEU A 111 23.27 16.52 14.94
CA LEU A 111 22.14 16.82 15.81
C LEU A 111 21.24 15.59 16.03
N ASP A 112 21.54 14.95 17.15
CA ASP A 112 20.84 13.86 17.80
C ASP A 112 19.49 14.36 18.38
N PHE A 113 18.38 13.71 18.02
CA PHE A 113 17.04 14.04 18.52
C PHE A 113 16.64 13.00 19.59
N GLN A 114 16.90 13.31 20.87
CA GLN A 114 16.41 12.51 22.00
C GLN A 114 15.38 13.26 22.86
N MET A 115 14.27 12.57 23.10
CA MET A 115 13.14 12.90 23.99
C MET A 115 13.61 13.21 25.42
N ASN A 116 13.03 14.25 26.03
CA ASN A 116 13.25 14.58 27.44
C ASN A 116 11.94 14.41 28.23
N GLU A 117 11.91 13.50 29.20
CA GLU A 117 10.90 13.47 30.28
C GLU A 117 11.40 14.36 31.44
N GLN A 118 10.57 15.33 31.81
CA GLN A 118 10.85 16.29 32.88
C GLN A 118 10.67 15.65 34.27
N THR A 119 11.65 15.84 35.15
CA THR A 119 11.37 16.03 36.59
C THR A 119 12.31 17.09 37.20
N ALA A 120 11.66 18.18 37.64
CA ALA A 120 12.02 19.21 38.62
C ALA A 120 13.46 19.34 39.16
N ASN A 121 14.02 20.57 39.12
CA ASN A 121 14.08 21.44 40.30
C ASN A 121 14.61 22.85 40.00
N ALA A 122 14.29 23.79 40.89
CA ALA A 122 14.19 25.23 40.70
C ALA A 122 15.47 26.05 40.96
N GLN A 123 15.36 27.35 40.60
CA GLN A 123 16.03 28.54 41.17
C GLN A 123 17.30 29.07 40.46
N ASN A 124 17.15 30.09 39.59
CA ASN A 124 17.33 31.50 39.99
C ASN A 124 17.27 32.52 38.81
N VAL A 125 16.26 33.40 38.89
CA VAL A 125 16.23 34.85 38.59
C VAL A 125 16.41 35.36 37.12
N THR A 126 15.23 35.72 36.59
CA THR A 126 14.76 36.58 35.46
C THR A 126 15.40 37.99 35.35
N PRO A 127 15.30 38.78 34.23
CA PRO A 127 13.99 39.14 33.66
C PRO A 127 13.82 39.53 32.17
N ASN A 128 12.55 39.47 31.78
CA ASN A 128 11.84 40.31 30.80
C ASN A 128 12.22 40.22 29.31
N LEU A 129 11.75 39.16 28.64
CA LEU A 129 11.39 39.21 27.21
C LEU A 129 9.87 39.39 26.99
N PHE A 130 9.05 39.15 28.02
CA PHE A 130 7.59 39.13 27.90
C PHE A 130 6.92 40.52 27.82
N SER A 131 7.68 41.61 27.89
CA SER A 131 7.14 42.98 27.77
C SER A 131 7.30 43.61 26.37
N MET A 132 7.79 42.86 25.38
CA MET A 132 7.99 43.36 24.00
C MET A 132 6.99 42.82 22.97
N LEU A 133 6.09 41.91 23.34
CA LEU A 133 5.12 41.32 22.40
C LEU A 133 3.79 42.09 22.28
N ASP A 134 3.53 43.07 23.15
CA ASP A 134 2.29 43.87 23.13
C ASP A 134 2.39 45.22 22.36
N LYS A 135 3.44 45.45 21.56
CA LYS A 135 3.67 46.76 20.93
C LYS A 135 4.01 46.81 19.44
N VAL A 136 3.75 45.74 18.68
CA VAL A 136 3.86 45.80 17.20
C VAL A 136 2.59 45.23 16.55
N GLU A 137 1.44 45.72 16.99
CA GLU A 137 0.17 45.62 16.27
C GLU A 137 -0.16 47.01 15.69
N ASN A 138 0.56 47.40 14.62
CA ASN A 138 0.14 48.33 13.56
C ASN A 138 1.32 48.83 12.72
N SER A 139 1.67 48.08 11.68
CA SER A 139 2.18 48.64 10.41
C SER A 139 2.27 47.53 9.36
N SER A 140 1.43 47.58 8.33
CA SER A 140 1.54 46.71 7.15
C SER A 140 2.87 46.94 6.41
N PRO A 141 3.54 45.86 5.96
CA PRO A 141 4.44 45.95 4.83
C PRO A 141 3.98 45.01 3.71
N LYS A 142 3.72 45.61 2.54
CA LYS A 142 3.62 44.92 1.25
C LYS A 142 4.88 44.07 1.06
N LYS A 143 4.75 42.75 0.92
CA LYS A 143 5.81 41.86 0.47
C LYS A 143 5.28 40.96 -0.63
N THR A 144 5.85 41.17 -1.81
CA THR A 144 5.73 40.40 -3.05
C THR A 144 5.63 38.91 -2.74
N ALA A 145 4.57 38.27 -3.22
CA ALA A 145 4.42 36.82 -3.17
C ALA A 145 5.63 36.16 -3.84
N PRO A 146 6.13 35.03 -3.31
CA PRO A 146 7.17 34.28 -3.99
C PRO A 146 6.64 33.91 -5.37
N ILE A 147 7.40 34.27 -6.41
CA ILE A 147 7.19 33.73 -7.75
C ILE A 147 7.47 32.24 -7.63
N PHE A 148 6.41 31.45 -7.53
CA PHE A 148 6.51 30.03 -7.85
C PHE A 148 6.94 29.98 -9.30
N VAL A 149 8.19 29.62 -9.53
CA VAL A 149 8.61 29.15 -10.84
C VAL A 149 7.80 27.90 -11.04
N ASP A 150 6.79 27.95 -11.91
CA ASP A 150 6.17 26.77 -12.48
C ASP A 150 7.30 26.00 -13.16
N ILE A 151 7.97 25.12 -12.42
CA ILE A 151 8.62 23.98 -13.02
C ILE A 151 7.45 23.25 -13.67
N GLU A 152 7.25 23.49 -14.97
CA GLU A 152 6.24 22.78 -15.77
C GLU A 152 6.39 21.31 -15.37
N PRO A 153 5.40 20.74 -14.64
CA PRO A 153 5.50 19.37 -14.22
C PRO A 153 5.58 18.60 -15.52
N LEU A 154 6.70 17.90 -15.74
CA LEU A 154 6.89 16.92 -16.80
C LEU A 154 5.51 16.34 -17.10
N GLU A 155 4.88 16.75 -18.21
CA GLU A 155 3.47 16.46 -18.45
C GLU A 155 3.37 14.94 -18.52
N LEU A 156 3.03 14.31 -17.38
CA LEU A 156 2.79 12.89 -17.26
C LEU A 156 1.51 12.69 -18.05
N THR A 157 1.72 12.41 -19.33
CA THR A 157 0.75 12.58 -20.40
C THR A 157 -0.32 11.52 -20.22
N LEU A 158 -1.34 11.86 -19.44
CA LEU A 158 -2.59 11.13 -19.44
C LEU A 158 -3.03 11.02 -20.90
N ASN A 159 -3.25 9.80 -21.37
CA ASN A 159 -3.67 9.58 -22.74
C ASN A 159 -5.00 10.32 -23.00
N GLN A 160 -4.96 11.28 -23.93
CA GLN A 160 -6.11 12.14 -24.28
C GLN A 160 -7.32 11.36 -24.82
N LYS A 161 -7.12 10.12 -25.25
CA LYS A 161 -8.20 9.24 -25.73
C LYS A 161 -9.04 8.65 -24.59
N TYR A 162 -8.51 8.61 -23.37
CA TYR A 162 -9.13 7.95 -22.23
C TYR A 162 -9.86 8.94 -21.34
N THR A 163 -11.02 9.42 -21.78
CA THR A 163 -11.89 10.34 -21.03
C THR A 163 -13.20 9.64 -20.66
N PHE A 164 -13.96 10.20 -19.72
CA PHE A 164 -15.28 9.63 -19.38
C PHE A 164 -16.22 9.65 -20.58
N ASN A 165 -16.11 10.66 -21.46
CA ASN A 165 -16.95 10.79 -22.65
C ASN A 165 -16.74 9.66 -23.67
N THR A 166 -15.52 9.10 -23.76
CA THR A 166 -15.20 7.99 -24.69
C THR A 166 -15.42 6.62 -24.05
N PHE A 167 -15.75 6.56 -22.76
CA PHE A 167 -15.99 5.31 -22.06
C PHE A 167 -17.44 4.84 -22.23
N VAL A 168 -17.63 3.65 -22.80
CA VAL A 168 -18.98 3.08 -22.98
C VAL A 168 -19.45 2.44 -21.67
N VAL A 169 -20.51 3.00 -21.09
CA VAL A 169 -21.10 2.51 -19.84
C VAL A 169 -22.16 1.45 -20.13
N GLY A 170 -22.10 0.33 -19.40
CA GLY A 170 -23.08 -0.74 -19.43
C GLY A 170 -23.25 -1.36 -18.04
N SER A 171 -24.21 -2.28 -17.88
CA SER A 171 -24.53 -2.90 -16.59
C SER A 171 -23.31 -3.52 -15.87
N CYS A 172 -22.35 -4.06 -16.62
CA CYS A 172 -21.16 -4.69 -16.08
C CYS A 172 -20.07 -3.72 -15.58
N ASN A 173 -20.10 -2.44 -15.98
CA ASN A 173 -19.08 -1.46 -15.62
C ASN A 173 -19.64 -0.18 -14.99
N GLN A 174 -20.98 -0.07 -14.90
CA GLN A 174 -21.69 1.10 -14.38
C GLN A 174 -21.22 1.49 -12.97
N PHE A 175 -21.01 0.50 -12.10
CA PHE A 175 -20.55 0.75 -10.74
C PHE A 175 -19.12 1.32 -10.71
N ALA A 176 -18.20 0.72 -11.46
CA ALA A 176 -16.81 1.19 -11.54
C ALA A 176 -16.72 2.60 -12.16
N HIS A 177 -17.52 2.86 -13.19
CA HIS A 177 -17.63 4.18 -13.81
C HIS A 177 -18.17 5.23 -12.83
N ALA A 178 -19.26 4.93 -12.12
CA ALA A 178 -19.83 5.83 -11.11
C ALA A 178 -18.86 6.11 -9.96
N ALA A 179 -18.12 5.09 -9.49
CA ALA A 179 -17.10 5.25 -8.46
C ALA A 179 -15.95 6.16 -8.94
N ALA A 180 -15.47 5.95 -10.16
CA ALA A 180 -14.42 6.78 -10.77
C ALA A 180 -14.86 8.25 -10.93
N ILE A 181 -16.11 8.49 -11.35
CA ILE A 181 -16.70 9.84 -11.35
C ILE A 181 -16.67 10.41 -9.93
N GLY A 182 -17.23 9.70 -8.94
CA GLY A 182 -17.32 10.20 -7.56
C GLY A 182 -15.96 10.60 -6.96
N VAL A 183 -14.89 9.87 -7.28
CA VAL A 183 -13.52 10.24 -6.90
C VAL A 183 -13.02 11.45 -7.67
N ALA A 184 -13.31 11.56 -8.96
CA ALA A 184 -12.92 12.72 -9.74
C ALA A 184 -13.65 14.01 -9.30
N GLU A 185 -14.89 13.90 -8.81
CA GLU A 185 -15.66 15.05 -8.32
C GLU A 185 -15.16 15.56 -6.96
N ALA A 186 -14.83 14.64 -6.05
CA ALA A 186 -14.34 14.97 -4.72
C ALA A 186 -13.15 14.06 -4.34
N PRO A 187 -11.94 14.35 -4.86
CA PRO A 187 -10.75 13.56 -4.60
C PRO A 187 -10.46 13.45 -3.10
N GLY A 188 -10.22 12.24 -2.61
CA GLY A 188 -9.92 11.97 -1.20
C GLY A 188 -11.12 12.01 -0.25
N LYS A 189 -12.32 12.38 -0.71
CA LYS A 189 -13.54 12.41 0.11
C LYS A 189 -14.50 11.26 -0.18
N THR A 190 -14.85 11.06 -1.44
CA THR A 190 -15.86 10.04 -1.82
C THR A 190 -15.33 8.64 -1.54
N TYR A 191 -14.10 8.37 -1.98
CA TYR A 191 -13.35 7.14 -1.68
C TYR A 191 -11.86 7.47 -1.55
N ASN A 192 -11.19 6.82 -0.61
CA ASN A 192 -9.73 6.85 -0.48
C ASN A 192 -9.25 5.57 0.24
N PRO A 193 -8.56 4.64 -0.45
CA PRO A 193 -8.25 4.64 -1.88
C PRO A 193 -9.44 4.17 -2.75
N LEU A 194 -9.38 4.44 -4.05
CA LEU A 194 -10.21 3.76 -5.06
C LEU A 194 -9.41 2.64 -5.71
N TYR A 195 -9.91 1.42 -5.61
CA TYR A 195 -9.28 0.23 -6.18
C TYR A 195 -10.17 -0.39 -7.26
N ILE A 196 -9.71 -0.38 -8.52
CA ILE A 196 -10.45 -0.95 -9.66
C ILE A 196 -9.78 -2.25 -10.10
N TYR A 197 -10.50 -3.37 -10.03
CA TYR A 197 -10.01 -4.69 -10.44
C TYR A 197 -10.92 -5.33 -11.50
N GLY A 198 -10.39 -6.31 -12.22
CA GLY A 198 -11.10 -7.00 -13.31
C GLY A 198 -10.14 -7.57 -14.36
N GLY A 199 -10.66 -8.40 -15.27
CA GLY A 199 -9.90 -8.98 -16.38
C GLY A 199 -9.27 -7.97 -17.33
N VAL A 200 -8.45 -8.46 -18.26
CA VAL A 200 -7.82 -7.65 -19.32
C VAL A 200 -8.89 -7.01 -20.22
N GLY A 201 -8.63 -5.79 -20.73
CA GLY A 201 -9.54 -5.12 -21.68
C GLY A 201 -10.85 -4.57 -21.09
N LEU A 202 -11.09 -4.68 -19.78
CA LEU A 202 -12.34 -4.19 -19.16
C LEU A 202 -12.34 -2.68 -18.82
N GLY A 203 -11.35 -1.92 -19.31
CA GLY A 203 -11.34 -0.46 -19.18
C GLY A 203 -10.80 0.10 -17.85
N LYS A 204 -10.10 -0.70 -17.04
CA LYS A 204 -9.45 -0.23 -15.80
C LYS A 204 -8.54 0.98 -16.02
N THR A 205 -7.62 0.85 -16.98
CA THR A 205 -6.68 1.92 -17.36
C THR A 205 -7.42 3.13 -17.90
N HIS A 206 -8.51 2.92 -18.65
CA HIS A 206 -9.34 4.01 -19.19
C HIS A 206 -9.99 4.80 -18.06
N LEU A 207 -10.65 4.14 -17.11
CA LEU A 207 -11.32 4.80 -15.98
C LEU A 207 -10.35 5.59 -15.11
N MET A 208 -9.18 5.04 -14.84
CA MET A 208 -8.12 5.73 -14.08
C MET A 208 -7.65 7.01 -14.79
N HIS A 209 -7.38 6.94 -16.10
CA HIS A 209 -7.00 8.12 -16.88
C HIS A 209 -8.14 9.15 -16.96
N ALA A 210 -9.37 8.70 -17.16
CA ALA A 210 -10.55 9.56 -17.22
C ALA A 210 -10.75 10.33 -15.91
N ALA A 211 -10.54 9.67 -14.77
CA ALA A 211 -10.55 10.34 -13.47
C ALA A 211 -9.44 11.40 -13.37
N GLY A 212 -8.21 11.08 -13.80
CA GLY A 212 -7.11 12.03 -13.85
C GLY A 212 -7.41 13.28 -14.68
N HIS A 213 -7.97 13.08 -15.89
CA HIS A 213 -8.37 14.19 -16.77
C HIS A 213 -9.45 15.06 -16.13
N ALA A 214 -10.49 14.46 -15.54
CA ALA A 214 -11.56 15.19 -14.89
C ALA A 214 -11.07 15.99 -13.66
N ILE A 215 -10.11 15.45 -12.91
CA ILE A 215 -9.48 16.16 -11.78
C ILE A 215 -8.66 17.36 -12.28
N LYS A 216 -7.82 17.16 -13.30
CA LYS A 216 -7.02 18.24 -13.93
C LYS A 216 -7.89 19.31 -14.59
N GLU A 217 -9.06 18.94 -15.13
CA GLU A 217 -10.01 19.87 -15.75
C GLU A 217 -10.68 20.76 -14.70
N ARG A 218 -11.13 20.19 -13.59
CA ARG A 218 -11.79 20.95 -12.50
C ARG A 218 -10.78 21.77 -11.70
N ASN A 219 -9.62 21.20 -11.40
CA ASN A 219 -8.61 21.81 -10.53
C ASN A 219 -7.24 21.77 -11.22
N ARG A 220 -6.92 22.82 -11.98
CA ARG A 220 -5.64 22.95 -12.71
C ARG A 220 -4.41 22.94 -11.80
N HIS A 221 -4.55 23.32 -10.54
CA HIS A 221 -3.46 23.35 -9.56
C HIS A 221 -3.21 22.01 -8.84
N LEU A 222 -4.12 21.03 -8.97
CA LEU A 222 -3.88 19.72 -8.37
C LEU A 222 -2.82 18.96 -9.17
N ARG A 223 -1.85 18.41 -8.45
CA ARG A 223 -0.82 17.54 -9.03
C ARG A 223 -1.39 16.13 -9.16
N VAL A 224 -1.50 15.66 -10.39
CA VAL A 224 -1.88 14.29 -10.72
C VAL A 224 -0.63 13.53 -11.10
N PHE A 225 -0.40 12.36 -10.49
CA PHE A 225 0.73 11.48 -10.76
C PHE A 225 0.23 10.16 -11.34
N TYR A 226 0.87 9.70 -12.42
CA TYR A 226 0.58 8.42 -13.08
C TYR A 226 1.91 7.79 -13.49
N THR A 227 2.11 6.50 -13.16
CA THR A 227 3.33 5.72 -13.45
C THR A 227 2.97 4.33 -13.96
#